data_AF-A0A7W6UKR6-F1
#
_entry.id   AF-A0A7W6UKR6-F1
#
_cell.length_a   1.000
_cell.length_b   1.000
_cell.length_c   1.000
_cell.angle_alpha   90.00
_cell.angle_beta   90.00
_cell.angle_gamma   90.00
#
_symmetry.space_group_name_H-M   'P 1'
#
loop_
_entity.id
_entity.type
_entity.pdbx_description
1 polymer ?
#
loop_
_entity_poly.entity_id
_entity_poly.type
_entity_poly.pdbx_seq_one_letter_code
_entity_poly.pdbx_strand_id
1 'polypeptide(L)'
;MQVAGERAAKALIRLTASLPQVNVLTVAGAMGEQVARLAGIEPKVLHLSNTGLSTSADTRSAVGSMVTEGVDLILFAGGDGTARDILSESGRKVPILGIPAGVKMHSAVFGTTPANAGHLAALFLSGSASAQVRDAEVMDLDEDAFRAGSISAQLYGHAPSPFERRLAQNA
;
A
#
# COMPACT_ATOMS: atom_id res chain seq x y z
N MET A 1 5.80 8.74 16.37
CA MET A 1 5.70 8.14 15.03
C MET A 1 4.21 7.98 14.72
N GLN A 2 3.76 8.37 13.54
CA GLN A 2 2.33 8.31 13.18
C GLN A 2 1.86 6.85 13.10
N VAL A 3 0.61 6.53 13.49
CA VAL A 3 0.05 5.17 13.54
C VAL A 3 0.25 4.37 12.24
N ALA A 4 0.22 5.05 11.08
CA ALA A 4 0.48 4.44 9.78
C ALA A 4 1.90 3.86 9.66
N GLY A 5 2.92 4.59 10.14
CA GLY A 5 4.32 4.16 10.10
C GLY A 5 4.57 2.90 10.93
N GLU A 6 3.97 2.80 12.11
CA GLU A 6 4.11 1.60 12.97
C GLU A 6 3.48 0.35 12.32
N ARG A 7 2.35 0.53 11.65
CA ARG A 7 1.67 -0.56 10.94
C ARG A 7 2.44 -0.96 9.69
N ALA A 8 3.00 0.01 8.97
CA ALA A 8 3.91 -0.25 7.86
C ALA A 8 5.14 -1.05 8.32
N ALA A 9 5.79 -0.65 9.42
CA ALA A 9 6.92 -1.38 10.00
C ALA A 9 6.54 -2.84 10.34
N LYS A 10 5.39 -3.07 10.97
CA LYS A 10 4.89 -4.43 11.28
C LYS A 10 4.72 -5.29 10.02
N ALA A 11 4.21 -4.73 8.94
CA ALA A 11 4.07 -5.43 7.67
C ALA A 11 5.45 -5.76 7.07
N LEU A 12 6.37 -4.80 7.05
CA LEU A 12 7.72 -4.97 6.53
C LEU A 12 8.51 -6.04 7.29
N ILE A 13 8.44 -6.04 8.64
CA ILE A 13 9.06 -7.07 9.48
C ILE A 13 8.53 -8.46 9.10
N ARG A 14 7.22 -8.60 8.87
CA ARG A 14 6.63 -9.89 8.50
C ARG A 14 7.02 -10.31 7.08
N LEU A 15 7.08 -9.35 6.15
CA LEU A 15 7.53 -9.55 4.78
C LEU A 15 8.96 -10.10 4.75
N THR A 16 9.91 -9.41 5.38
CA THR A 16 11.32 -9.78 5.33
C THR A 16 11.65 -11.02 6.16
N ALA A 17 10.92 -11.28 7.24
CA ALA A 17 11.03 -12.56 7.94
C ALA A 17 10.69 -13.76 7.05
N SER A 18 9.83 -13.58 6.05
CA SER A 18 9.42 -14.64 5.10
C SER A 18 10.22 -14.60 3.80
N LEU A 19 10.69 -13.41 3.39
CA LEU A 19 11.43 -13.18 2.14
C LEU A 19 12.60 -12.20 2.39
N PRO A 20 13.72 -12.66 2.96
CA PRO A 20 14.84 -11.78 3.37
C PRO A 20 15.52 -11.05 2.21
N GLN A 21 15.52 -11.64 1.01
CA GLN A 21 16.16 -11.08 -0.19
C GLN A 21 15.30 -10.06 -0.96
N VAL A 22 14.17 -9.63 -0.40
CA VAL A 22 13.31 -8.63 -1.06
C VAL A 22 14.00 -7.27 -1.12
N ASN A 23 13.98 -6.65 -2.30
CA ASN A 23 14.47 -5.28 -2.47
C ASN A 23 13.36 -4.29 -2.12
N VAL A 24 13.61 -3.41 -1.16
CA VAL A 24 12.66 -2.36 -0.77
C VAL A 24 13.07 -1.04 -1.41
N LEU A 25 12.25 -0.55 -2.32
CA LEU A 25 12.35 0.79 -2.89
C LEU A 25 11.38 1.70 -2.16
N THR A 26 11.86 2.86 -1.71
CA THR A 26 11.03 3.78 -0.93
C THR A 26 11.47 5.23 -1.11
N VAL A 27 10.79 6.15 -0.42
CA VAL A 27 11.07 7.59 -0.44
C VAL A 27 11.66 8.05 0.89
N ALA A 28 12.39 9.18 0.87
CA ALA A 28 13.18 9.60 2.01
C ALA A 28 12.33 10.01 3.22
N GLY A 29 12.94 9.98 4.41
CA GLY A 29 12.31 10.48 5.63
C GLY A 29 11.17 9.62 6.17
N ALA A 30 10.18 10.27 6.78
CA ALA A 30 9.13 9.61 7.56
C ALA A 30 8.12 8.80 6.73
N MET A 31 8.02 9.08 5.43
CA MET A 31 7.06 8.42 4.54
C MET A 31 7.42 6.95 4.26
N GLY A 32 8.71 6.59 4.28
CA GLY A 32 9.11 5.21 4.00
C GLY A 32 10.52 4.81 4.45
N GLU A 33 11.53 5.65 4.23
CA GLU A 33 12.92 5.32 4.60
C GLU A 33 13.07 5.01 6.09
N GLN A 34 12.58 5.89 6.97
CA GLN A 34 12.67 5.69 8.41
C GLN A 34 11.93 4.42 8.85
N VAL A 35 10.78 4.14 8.24
CA VAL A 35 9.96 2.96 8.54
C VAL A 35 10.68 1.67 8.11
N ALA A 36 11.29 1.66 6.94
CA ALA A 36 12.07 0.52 6.45
C ALA A 36 13.28 0.23 7.33
N ARG A 37 14.05 1.28 7.70
CA ARG A 37 15.18 1.14 8.63
C ARG A 37 14.75 0.63 10.01
N LEU A 38 13.62 1.09 10.53
CA LEU A 38 13.05 0.59 11.79
C LEU A 38 12.63 -0.89 11.70
N ALA A 39 12.27 -1.36 10.51
CA ALA A 39 12.01 -2.77 10.24
C ALA A 39 13.29 -3.59 10.01
N GLY A 40 14.48 -3.00 10.16
CA GLY A 40 15.77 -3.65 9.93
C GLY A 40 16.15 -3.82 8.46
N ILE A 41 15.56 -3.00 7.58
CA ILE A 41 15.76 -3.07 6.13
C ILE A 41 16.56 -1.84 5.69
N GLU A 42 17.59 -2.03 4.87
CA GLU A 42 18.26 -0.94 4.16
C GLU A 42 17.61 -0.74 2.79
N PRO A 43 16.76 0.30 2.60
CA PRO A 43 16.04 0.48 1.35
C PRO A 43 16.86 1.24 0.29
N LYS A 44 16.50 1.06 -0.99
CA LYS A 44 16.88 1.99 -2.07
C LYS A 44 15.95 3.20 -2.04
N VAL A 45 16.49 4.38 -1.80
CA VAL A 45 15.71 5.62 -1.71
C VAL A 45 15.61 6.29 -3.08
N LEU A 46 14.40 6.40 -3.64
CA LEU A 46 14.09 6.92 -4.98
C LEU A 46 14.02 8.47 -5.08
N HIS A 47 14.44 9.17 -4.03
CA HIS A 47 14.43 10.63 -3.88
C HIS A 47 13.04 11.29 -3.83
N LEU A 48 12.64 11.70 -2.62
CA LEU A 48 11.69 12.80 -2.36
C LEU A 48 12.11 13.48 -1.05
N SER A 49 12.29 14.80 -1.07
CA SER A 49 12.47 15.60 0.15
C SER A 49 11.11 16.11 0.58
N ASN A 50 10.53 15.52 1.63
CA ASN A 50 9.47 16.19 2.37
C ASN A 50 9.74 16.07 3.87
N THR A 51 9.74 17.20 4.57
CA THR A 51 10.03 17.29 6.01
C THR A 51 8.75 17.33 6.87
N GLY A 52 7.60 16.96 6.30
CA GLY A 52 6.28 17.01 6.95
C GLY A 52 5.39 15.77 6.70
N LEU A 53 4.08 15.94 6.93
CA LEU A 53 3.08 14.93 6.61
C LEU A 53 3.00 14.73 5.09
N SER A 54 2.92 13.49 4.64
CA SER A 54 2.79 13.19 3.21
C SER A 54 1.43 13.64 2.67
N THR A 55 1.45 14.18 1.46
CA THR A 55 0.28 14.63 0.70
C THR A 55 -0.04 13.65 -0.42
N SER A 56 -1.23 13.77 -1.02
CA SER A 56 -1.58 13.02 -2.24
C SER A 56 -0.59 13.26 -3.39
N ALA A 57 0.00 14.46 -3.48
CA ALA A 57 1.02 14.74 -4.49
C ALA A 57 2.31 13.96 -4.24
N ASP A 58 2.72 13.81 -2.98
CA ASP A 58 3.85 12.98 -2.60
C ASP A 58 3.60 11.50 -2.93
N THR A 59 2.38 10.99 -2.66
CA THR A 59 1.98 9.63 -3.05
C THR A 59 2.10 9.41 -4.55
N ARG A 60 1.54 10.31 -5.37
CA ARG A 60 1.64 10.20 -6.83
C ARG A 60 3.08 10.26 -7.31
N SER A 61 3.88 11.20 -6.81
CA SER A 61 5.29 11.27 -7.20
C SER A 61 6.07 10.00 -6.82
N ALA A 62 5.82 9.44 -5.64
CA ALA A 62 6.46 8.19 -5.20
C ALA A 62 6.08 7.02 -6.10
N VAL A 63 4.79 6.92 -6.46
CA VAL A 63 4.27 5.86 -7.35
C VAL A 63 4.85 5.99 -8.76
N GLY A 64 4.92 7.19 -9.32
CA GLY A 64 5.55 7.43 -10.63
C GLY A 64 7.01 6.95 -10.68
N SER A 65 7.78 7.25 -9.64
CA SER A 65 9.16 6.75 -9.51
C SER A 65 9.22 5.22 -9.37
N MET A 66 8.37 4.62 -8.55
CA MET A 66 8.31 3.16 -8.38
C MET A 66 7.93 2.43 -9.67
N VAL A 67 6.98 2.98 -10.45
CA VAL A 67 6.58 2.44 -11.75
C VAL A 67 7.74 2.55 -12.76
N THR A 68 8.44 3.69 -12.77
CA THR A 68 9.62 3.90 -13.63
C THR A 68 10.75 2.92 -13.32
N GLU A 69 10.95 2.62 -12.04
CA GLU A 69 11.94 1.63 -11.57
C GLU A 69 11.49 0.17 -11.76
N GLY A 70 10.23 -0.06 -12.15
CA GLY A 70 9.71 -1.39 -12.46
C GLY A 70 9.53 -2.30 -11.24
N VAL A 71 9.01 -1.78 -10.13
CA VAL A 71 8.72 -2.61 -8.94
C VAL A 71 7.64 -3.66 -9.22
N ASP A 72 7.76 -4.83 -8.59
CA ASP A 72 6.80 -5.94 -8.73
C ASP A 72 5.49 -5.73 -7.94
N LEU A 73 5.54 -4.92 -6.88
CA LEU A 73 4.42 -4.66 -5.97
C LEU A 73 4.56 -3.28 -5.34
N ILE A 74 3.47 -2.51 -5.30
CA ILE A 74 3.37 -1.31 -4.46
C ILE A 74 2.66 -1.69 -3.15
N LEU A 75 3.43 -1.73 -2.05
CA LEU A 75 2.92 -1.93 -0.71
C LEU A 75 2.80 -0.58 0.00
N PHE A 76 1.59 -0.18 0.43
CA PHE A 76 1.34 1.15 0.98
C PHE A 76 0.58 1.10 2.31
N ALA A 77 0.80 2.07 3.20
CA ALA A 77 0.01 2.25 4.42
C ALA A 77 -0.79 3.55 4.33
N GLY A 78 -2.12 3.44 4.31
CA GLY A 78 -3.01 4.57 4.09
C GLY A 78 -4.47 4.18 4.11
N GLY A 79 -5.32 5.06 3.58
CA GLY A 79 -6.76 4.85 3.43
C GLY A 79 -7.20 4.62 1.99
N ASP A 80 -8.52 4.57 1.76
CA ASP A 80 -9.11 4.45 0.42
C ASP A 80 -8.66 5.60 -0.52
N GLY A 81 -8.56 6.84 -0.02
CA GLY A 81 -8.02 7.96 -0.80
C GLY A 81 -6.58 7.74 -1.26
N THR A 82 -5.74 7.09 -0.44
CA THR A 82 -4.38 6.69 -0.85
C THR A 82 -4.42 5.61 -1.92
N ALA A 83 -5.31 4.63 -1.80
CA ALA A 83 -5.48 3.59 -2.81
C ALA A 83 -5.92 4.18 -4.17
N ARG A 84 -6.83 5.17 -4.13
CA ARG A 84 -7.25 5.95 -5.30
C ARG A 84 -6.08 6.70 -5.95
N ASP A 85 -5.29 7.43 -5.15
CA ASP A 85 -4.14 8.17 -5.66
C ASP A 85 -3.11 7.24 -6.33
N ILE A 86 -2.85 6.07 -5.73
CA ILE A 86 -1.95 5.06 -6.30
C ILE A 86 -2.54 4.47 -7.59
N LEU A 87 -3.83 4.14 -7.64
CA LEU A 87 -4.46 3.60 -8.85
C LEU A 87 -4.42 4.63 -9.98
N SER A 88 -4.74 5.89 -9.68
CA SER A 88 -4.70 7.00 -10.65
C SER A 88 -3.32 7.16 -11.30
N GLU A 89 -2.25 7.04 -10.51
CA GLU A 89 -0.88 7.24 -11.01
C GLU A 89 -0.30 5.98 -11.65
N SER A 90 -0.49 4.82 -11.02
CA SER A 90 0.07 3.54 -11.52
C SER A 90 -0.60 3.06 -12.79
N GLY A 91 -1.85 3.47 -13.05
CA GLY A 91 -2.61 3.08 -14.24
C GLY A 91 -2.73 1.57 -14.40
N ARG A 92 -2.85 0.83 -13.28
CA ARG A 92 -2.91 -0.65 -13.22
C ARG A 92 -1.64 -1.38 -13.72
N LYS A 93 -0.52 -0.67 -13.94
CA LYS A 93 0.73 -1.29 -14.43
C LYS A 93 1.40 -2.19 -13.40
N VAL A 94 1.18 -1.91 -12.12
CA VAL A 94 1.81 -2.62 -10.99
C VAL A 94 0.73 -3.04 -9.99
N PRO A 95 0.75 -4.28 -9.49
CA PRO A 95 -0.11 -4.71 -8.41
C PRO A 95 0.04 -3.83 -7.16
N ILE A 96 -1.07 -3.58 -6.46
CA ILE A 96 -1.09 -2.77 -5.24
C ILE A 96 -1.63 -3.58 -4.06
N LEU A 97 -1.03 -3.40 -2.88
CA LEU A 97 -1.51 -4.01 -1.64
C LEU A 97 -1.46 -2.99 -0.51
N GLY A 98 -2.60 -2.77 0.12
CA GLY A 98 -2.77 -1.86 1.23
C GLY A 98 -2.52 -2.52 2.58
N ILE A 99 -1.79 -1.81 3.44
CA ILE A 99 -1.61 -2.10 4.85
C ILE A 99 -2.67 -1.30 5.60
N PRO A 100 -3.61 -1.96 6.31
CA PRO A 100 -4.69 -1.25 6.97
C PRO A 100 -4.13 -0.37 8.09
N ALA A 101 -4.16 0.95 7.92
CA ALA A 101 -3.51 1.92 8.80
C ALA A 101 -4.45 2.60 9.82
N GLY A 102 -5.78 2.44 9.68
CA GLY A 102 -6.77 3.22 10.45
C GLY A 102 -8.22 2.83 10.15
N VAL A 103 -9.06 3.82 9.85
CA VAL A 103 -10.53 3.75 9.58
C VAL A 103 -10.97 2.60 8.66
N LYS A 104 -12.29 2.32 8.63
CA LYS A 104 -12.91 1.29 7.79
C LYS A 104 -12.45 1.45 6.33
N MET A 105 -11.60 0.55 5.87
CA MET A 105 -11.19 0.49 4.47
C MET A 105 -12.28 -0.23 3.70
N HIS A 106 -12.78 0.40 2.65
CA HIS A 106 -13.82 -0.14 1.81
C HIS A 106 -13.27 -0.79 0.54
N SER A 107 -12.07 -0.40 0.10
CA SER A 107 -11.41 -1.00 -1.06
C SER A 107 -10.96 -2.44 -0.78
N ALA A 108 -11.09 -3.31 -1.77
CA ALA A 108 -10.73 -4.72 -1.68
C ALA A 108 -9.23 -5.01 -1.89
N VAL A 109 -8.39 -3.97 -1.78
CA VAL A 109 -6.93 -4.02 -1.97
C VAL A 109 -6.14 -4.11 -0.66
N PHE A 110 -6.81 -4.19 0.49
CA PHE A 110 -6.16 -4.21 1.79
C PHE A 110 -6.00 -5.61 2.38
N GLY A 111 -4.88 -5.83 3.08
CA GLY A 111 -4.75 -6.96 3.99
C GLY A 111 -5.71 -6.85 5.18
N THR A 112 -6.11 -7.98 5.77
CA THR A 112 -7.01 -8.00 6.94
C THR A 112 -6.34 -7.45 8.21
N THR A 113 -5.01 -7.51 8.29
CA THR A 113 -4.19 -6.88 9.33
C THR A 113 -2.86 -6.41 8.72
N PRO A 114 -2.09 -5.54 9.39
CA PRO A 114 -0.76 -5.16 8.89
C PRO A 114 0.19 -6.35 8.71
N ALA A 115 0.17 -7.30 9.64
CA ALA A 115 0.96 -8.53 9.53
C ALA A 115 0.51 -9.39 8.33
N ASN A 116 -0.80 -9.51 8.10
CA ASN A 116 -1.33 -10.27 6.96
C ASN A 116 -1.00 -9.60 5.63
N ALA A 117 -1.00 -8.27 5.54
CA ALA A 117 -0.53 -7.55 4.36
C ALA A 117 0.94 -7.88 4.06
N GLY A 118 1.81 -7.85 5.08
CA GLY A 118 3.22 -8.25 4.93
C GLY A 118 3.40 -9.71 4.51
N HIS A 119 2.61 -10.62 5.10
CA HIS A 119 2.66 -12.04 4.75
C HIS A 119 2.17 -12.31 3.32
N LEU A 120 1.08 -11.65 2.90
CA LEU A 120 0.55 -11.76 1.54
C LEU A 120 1.53 -11.18 0.51
N ALA A 121 2.17 -10.05 0.81
CA ALA A 121 3.24 -9.51 -0.03
C ALA A 121 4.37 -10.53 -0.21
N ALA A 122 4.79 -11.23 0.86
CA ALA A 122 5.84 -12.24 0.77
C ALA A 122 5.43 -13.45 -0.09
N LEU A 123 4.20 -13.94 0.08
CA LEU A 123 3.66 -15.03 -0.75
C LEU A 123 3.63 -14.65 -2.22
N PHE A 124 3.15 -13.45 -2.52
CA PHE A 124 3.08 -12.93 -3.89
C PHE A 124 4.47 -12.79 -4.52
N LEU A 125 5.39 -12.10 -3.84
CA LEU A 125 6.74 -11.82 -4.34
C LEU A 125 7.63 -13.07 -4.43
N SER A 126 7.33 -14.12 -3.67
CA SER A 126 8.01 -15.42 -3.79
C SER A 126 7.43 -16.32 -4.89
N GLY A 127 6.38 -15.87 -5.59
CA GLY A 127 5.71 -16.65 -6.65
C GLY A 127 4.85 -17.80 -6.10
N SER A 128 4.40 -17.73 -4.86
CA SER A 128 3.56 -18.77 -4.26
C SER A 128 2.21 -18.87 -4.99
N ALA A 129 1.81 -20.08 -5.35
CA ALA A 129 0.52 -20.34 -6.01
C ALA A 129 -0.72 -19.97 -5.16
N SER A 130 -0.53 -19.76 -3.85
CA SER A 130 -1.60 -19.35 -2.93
C SER A 130 -1.94 -17.86 -3.00
N ALA A 131 -1.05 -17.02 -3.54
CA ALA A 131 -1.26 -15.58 -3.66
C ALA A 131 -1.44 -15.22 -5.14
N GLN A 132 -2.69 -15.11 -5.57
CA GLN A 132 -3.04 -14.77 -6.96
C GLN A 132 -3.37 -13.29 -7.09
N VAL A 133 -3.10 -12.71 -8.25
CA VAL A 133 -3.56 -11.35 -8.56
C VAL A 133 -5.03 -11.40 -8.97
N ARG A 134 -5.84 -10.53 -8.40
CA ARG A 134 -7.22 -10.28 -8.86
C ARG A 134 -7.43 -8.81 -9.20
N ASP A 135 -8.46 -8.53 -9.97
CA ASP A 135 -8.99 -7.17 -10.08
C ASP A 135 -9.83 -6.86 -8.85
N ALA A 136 -9.29 -5.99 -7.98
CA ALA A 136 -9.89 -5.59 -6.72
C ALA A 136 -10.49 -4.18 -6.83
N GLU A 137 -11.67 -3.99 -6.26
CA GLU A 137 -12.37 -2.70 -6.21
C GLU A 137 -11.58 -1.70 -5.38
N VAL A 138 -11.39 -0.51 -5.94
CA VAL A 138 -10.91 0.67 -5.24
C VAL A 138 -12.10 1.61 -5.09
N MET A 139 -12.41 1.97 -3.85
CA MET A 139 -13.54 2.82 -3.51
C MET A 139 -13.06 4.26 -3.33
N ASP A 140 -13.90 5.23 -3.69
CA ASP A 140 -13.71 6.63 -3.30
C ASP A 140 -14.75 7.01 -2.25
N LEU A 141 -14.31 7.79 -1.27
CA LEU A 141 -15.20 8.43 -0.33
C LEU A 141 -15.49 9.82 -0.89
N ASP A 142 -16.76 10.04 -1.27
CA ASP A 142 -17.20 11.36 -1.70
C ASP A 142 -17.07 12.33 -0.52
N GLU A 143 -16.02 13.15 -0.55
CA GLU A 143 -15.74 14.16 0.48
C GLU A 143 -16.81 15.26 0.54
N ASP A 144 -17.56 15.48 -0.54
CA ASP A 144 -18.68 16.43 -0.57
C ASP A 144 -19.92 15.80 0.07
N ALA A 145 -20.20 14.53 -0.21
CA ALA A 145 -21.24 13.76 0.49
C ALA A 145 -20.92 13.62 1.98
N PHE A 146 -19.65 13.41 2.34
CA PHE A 146 -19.18 13.39 3.72
C PHE A 146 -19.44 14.74 4.42
N ARG A 147 -19.15 15.86 3.74
CA ARG A 147 -19.48 17.21 4.23
C ARG A 147 -20.98 17.46 4.36
N ALA A 148 -21.80 16.80 3.55
CA ALA A 148 -23.26 16.84 3.61
C ALA A 148 -23.88 15.85 4.62
N GLY A 149 -23.07 15.08 5.37
CA GLY A 149 -23.55 14.13 6.38
C GLY A 149 -24.01 12.78 5.83
N SER A 150 -23.79 12.49 4.54
CA SER A 150 -24.09 11.20 3.91
C SER A 150 -22.80 10.47 3.54
N ILE A 151 -22.59 9.26 4.06
CA ILE A 151 -21.46 8.41 3.65
C ILE A 151 -21.92 7.57 2.46
N SER A 152 -21.41 7.89 1.27
CA SER A 152 -21.57 7.09 0.06
C SER A 152 -20.19 6.73 -0.46
N ALA A 153 -19.77 5.48 -0.26
CA ALA A 153 -18.60 4.94 -0.94
C ALA A 153 -18.99 4.61 -2.39
N GLN A 154 -18.29 5.19 -3.36
CA GLN A 154 -18.53 4.98 -4.78
C GLN A 154 -17.37 4.16 -5.37
N LEU A 155 -17.65 3.28 -6.34
CA LEU A 155 -16.61 2.56 -7.05
C LEU A 155 -15.79 3.56 -7.88
N TYR A 156 -14.51 3.73 -7.56
CA TYR A 156 -13.58 4.54 -8.34
C TYR A 156 -13.04 3.76 -9.54
N GLY A 157 -12.69 2.49 -9.33
CA GLY A 157 -12.16 1.63 -10.36
C GLY A 157 -11.64 0.31 -9.81
N HIS A 158 -10.86 -0.39 -10.61
CA HIS A 158 -10.26 -1.67 -10.23
C HIS A 158 -8.75 -1.58 -10.30
N ALA A 159 -8.05 -2.20 -9.35
CA ALA A 159 -6.60 -2.34 -9.36
C ALA A 159 -6.19 -3.83 -9.30
N PRO A 160 -5.12 -4.26 -10.01
CA PRO A 160 -4.53 -5.55 -9.75
C PRO A 160 -4.03 -5.59 -8.30
N SER A 161 -4.43 -6.60 -7.54
CA SER A 161 -4.04 -6.73 -6.14
C SER A 161 -3.80 -8.20 -5.78
N PRO A 162 -2.73 -8.53 -5.04
CA PRO A 162 -2.55 -9.86 -4.49
C PRO A 162 -3.71 -10.24 -3.57
N PHE A 163 -4.15 -11.49 -3.68
CA PHE A 163 -5.26 -12.01 -2.91
C PHE A 163 -4.98 -13.42 -2.40
N GLU A 164 -5.23 -13.58 -1.11
CA GLU A 164 -5.41 -14.87 -0.46
C GLU A 164 -6.59 -14.71 0.52
N ARG A 165 -7.51 -15.67 0.53
CA ARG A 165 -8.83 -15.57 1.16
C ARG A 165 -8.79 -15.24 2.66
N ARG A 166 -7.73 -15.61 3.37
CA ARG A 166 -7.57 -15.39 4.81
C ARG A 166 -6.73 -14.14 5.11
N LEU A 167 -5.95 -13.66 4.15
CA LEU A 167 -5.00 -12.57 4.33
C LEU A 167 -5.50 -11.22 3.79
N ALA A 168 -6.39 -11.23 2.80
CA ALA A 168 -6.94 -10.03 2.17
C ALA A 168 -8.42 -9.80 2.51
N GLN A 169 -8.85 -8.53 2.49
CA GLN A 169 -10.26 -8.18 2.63
C GLN A 169 -11.06 -8.71 1.44
N ASN A 170 -12.27 -9.21 1.70
CA ASN A 170 -13.20 -9.56 0.63
C ASN A 170 -13.96 -8.30 0.21
N ALA A 171 -14.21 -8.17 -1.10
CA ALA A 171 -15.29 -7.33 -1.62
C ALA A 171 -16.61 -8.05 -1.35
#